data_AF-A0A495A9R9-F1
#
_entry.id   AF-A0A495A9R9-F1
#
_cell.length_a   1.000
_cell.length_b   1.000
_cell.length_c   1.000
_cell.angle_alpha   90.00
_cell.angle_beta   90.00
_cell.angle_gamma   90.00
#
_symmetry.space_group_name_H-M   'P 1'
#
loop_
_entity.id
_entity.type
_entity.pdbx_description
1 polymer ?
#
loop_
_entity_poly.entity_id
_entity_poly.type
_entity_poly.pdbx_seq_one_letter_code
_entity_poly.pdbx_strand_id
1 'polypeptide(L)'
;MARWGGTLPRPFSGGSTTDNAWDLDSADTSTYNKCAELSWITLTVKGATASSPHVVLLFHNNEYVGTTTIDSFGFEPTVVRVDTSTLDIIYHYMLTGDSNAQPSGLAHSTYTWDFRTDVLSEHGDLPPGQK
;
A
#
# COMPACT_ATOMS: atom_id res chain seq x y z
N MET A 1 -0.09 17.69 -10.94
CA MET A 1 -0.05 16.93 -9.68
C MET A 1 -1.21 15.97 -9.69
N ALA A 2 -0.92 14.68 -9.62
CA ALA A 2 -1.94 13.64 -9.68
C ALA A 2 -2.74 13.66 -8.36
N ARG A 3 -4.07 13.75 -8.47
CA ARG A 3 -4.97 14.19 -7.39
C ARG A 3 -5.37 12.99 -6.52
N TRP A 4 -4.44 12.49 -5.71
CA TRP A 4 -4.67 11.32 -4.84
C TRP A 4 -4.74 11.66 -3.34
N GLY A 5 -4.29 12.86 -2.94
CA GLY A 5 -4.13 13.23 -1.52
C GLY A 5 -5.41 13.36 -0.68
N GLY A 6 -6.59 13.26 -1.28
CA GLY A 6 -7.88 13.36 -0.58
C GLY A 6 -8.44 12.03 -0.06
N THR A 7 -7.89 10.90 -0.50
CA THR A 7 -8.47 9.56 -0.28
C THR A 7 -7.50 8.59 0.40
N LEU A 8 -6.34 9.08 0.83
CA LEU A 8 -5.37 8.25 1.53
C LEU A 8 -5.77 8.07 2.99
N PRO A 9 -5.58 6.88 3.57
CA PRO A 9 -5.68 6.72 5.01
C PRO A 9 -4.69 7.63 5.72
N ARG A 10 -4.97 7.94 6.99
CA ARG A 10 -4.00 8.66 7.81
C ARG A 10 -2.82 7.73 8.09
N PRO A 11 -1.56 8.21 7.99
CA PRO A 11 -0.41 7.37 8.32
C PRO A 11 -0.38 6.91 9.78
N PHE A 12 -0.96 7.69 10.70
CA PHE A 12 -1.00 7.37 12.11
C PHE A 12 -2.40 7.61 12.68
N SER A 13 -2.89 6.66 13.47
CA SER A 13 -4.14 6.80 14.22
C SER A 13 -3.96 7.80 15.37
N GLY A 14 -4.59 8.98 15.28
CA GLY A 14 -4.73 9.93 16.39
C GLY A 14 -3.72 11.09 16.50
N GLY A 15 -2.94 11.40 15.46
CA GLY A 15 -1.93 12.49 15.48
C GLY A 15 -2.37 13.84 14.85
N SER A 16 -1.65 14.92 15.20
CA SER A 16 -1.73 16.24 14.54
C SER A 16 -1.22 16.16 13.09
N THR A 17 -1.85 16.89 12.17
CA THR A 17 -1.78 16.69 10.71
C THR A 17 -0.52 17.18 10.01
N THR A 18 0.39 17.90 10.68
CA THR A 18 1.51 18.59 9.99
C THR A 18 2.84 17.83 10.00
N ASP A 19 3.11 17.00 11.02
CA ASP A 19 4.33 16.19 11.10
C ASP A 19 4.09 14.70 10.77
N ASN A 20 2.84 14.33 10.50
CA ASN A 20 2.36 12.96 10.30
C ASN A 20 1.76 12.77 8.90
N ALA A 21 2.34 13.42 7.89
CA ALA A 21 1.88 13.35 6.51
C ALA A 21 2.67 12.33 5.69
N TRP A 22 2.02 11.78 4.66
CA TRP A 22 2.71 10.99 3.63
C TRP A 22 3.79 11.84 2.94
N ASP A 23 4.97 11.26 2.69
CA ASP A 23 6.04 11.93 1.93
C ASP A 23 5.73 11.86 0.43
N LEU A 24 4.86 12.74 -0.03
CA LEU A 24 4.46 12.80 -1.43
C LEU A 24 5.55 13.37 -2.35
N ASP A 25 6.46 14.16 -1.80
CA ASP A 25 7.52 14.83 -2.56
C ASP A 25 8.66 13.88 -2.90
N SER A 26 8.91 12.88 -2.04
CA SER A 26 10.01 11.92 -2.19
C SER A 26 9.56 10.50 -2.52
N ALA A 27 8.27 10.31 -2.82
CA ALA A 27 7.71 9.01 -3.17
C ALA A 27 8.45 8.37 -4.36
N ASP A 28 8.88 7.11 -4.21
CA ASP A 28 9.39 6.35 -5.35
C ASP A 28 8.23 5.98 -6.28
N THR A 29 8.24 6.54 -7.49
CA THR A 29 7.23 6.27 -8.51
C THR A 29 7.74 5.33 -9.61
N SER A 30 8.87 4.64 -9.41
CA SER A 30 9.46 3.74 -10.42
C SER A 30 8.55 2.56 -10.79
N THR A 31 7.67 2.15 -9.88
CA THR A 31 6.69 1.07 -10.08
C THR A 31 5.38 1.53 -10.73
N TYR A 32 5.18 2.84 -10.85
CA TYR A 32 4.02 3.44 -11.54
C TYR A 32 4.21 3.43 -13.06
N ASN A 33 3.16 3.03 -13.78
CA ASN A 33 3.15 3.11 -15.24
C ASN A 33 1.74 3.51 -15.73
N LYS A 34 1.66 4.69 -16.35
CA LYS A 34 0.41 5.25 -16.89
C LYS A 34 -0.27 4.39 -17.97
N CYS A 35 0.46 3.46 -18.60
CA CYS A 35 -0.05 2.56 -19.64
C CYS A 35 -0.20 1.12 -19.14
N ALA A 36 0.10 0.83 -17.88
CA ALA A 36 -0.08 -0.50 -17.32
C ALA A 36 -1.52 -0.71 -16.89
N GLU A 37 -1.99 -1.95 -17.08
CA GLU A 37 -3.29 -2.39 -16.60
C GLU A 37 -3.35 -2.41 -15.06
N LEU A 38 -2.29 -2.80 -14.38
CA LEU A 38 -2.17 -2.55 -12.95
C LEU A 38 -0.74 -2.09 -12.63
N SER A 39 -0.61 -0.97 -11.93
CA SER A 39 0.65 -0.48 -11.37
C SER A 39 0.44 0.08 -9.97
N TRP A 40 1.52 0.33 -9.24
CA TRP A 40 1.41 0.76 -7.85
C TRP A 40 2.45 1.80 -7.48
N ILE A 41 2.19 2.50 -6.37
CA ILE A 41 3.17 3.31 -5.64
C ILE A 41 3.05 2.90 -4.16
N THR A 42 4.17 2.63 -3.52
CA THR A 42 4.22 2.46 -2.06
C THR A 42 4.63 3.78 -1.43
N LEU A 43 3.78 4.34 -0.56
CA LEU A 43 4.08 5.55 0.20
C LEU A 43 4.52 5.20 1.61
N THR A 44 5.36 6.07 2.18
CA THR A 44 5.68 6.10 3.60
C THR A 44 5.76 7.56 4.08
N VAL A 45 6.05 7.77 5.36
CA VAL A 45 6.17 9.10 5.97
C VAL A 45 7.61 9.62 5.88
N LYS A 46 7.77 10.94 5.99
CA LYS A 46 9.10 11.55 5.97
C LYS A 46 9.90 11.12 7.21
N GLY A 47 11.15 10.70 7.00
CA GLY A 47 11.99 10.20 8.09
C GLY A 47 11.57 8.82 8.60
N ALA A 48 10.92 8.02 7.75
CA ALA A 48 10.52 6.66 8.07
C ALA A 48 11.67 5.81 8.65
N THR A 49 11.30 4.99 9.63
CA THR A 49 12.09 3.93 10.25
C THR A 49 11.44 2.58 9.96
N ALA A 50 12.06 1.47 10.37
CA ALA A 50 11.62 0.12 10.03
C ALA A 50 10.13 -0.17 10.29
N SER A 51 9.55 0.39 11.35
CA SER A 51 8.14 0.18 11.73
C SER A 51 7.19 1.30 11.30
N SER A 52 7.67 2.20 10.45
CA SER A 52 6.86 3.32 9.98
C SER A 52 5.68 2.83 9.13
N PRO A 53 4.61 3.63 9.05
CA PRO A 53 3.45 3.28 8.27
C PRO A 53 3.74 3.32 6.77
N HIS A 54 3.10 2.41 6.06
CA HIS A 54 3.07 2.32 4.61
C HIS A 54 1.64 2.21 4.10
N VAL A 55 1.45 2.61 2.85
CA VAL A 55 0.23 2.35 2.09
C VAL A 55 0.61 2.07 0.64
N VAL A 56 -0.07 1.11 0.01
CA VAL A 56 0.11 0.80 -1.42
C VAL A 56 -1.07 1.37 -2.19
N LEU A 57 -0.79 2.29 -3.10
CA LEU A 57 -1.76 2.90 -4.01
C LEU A 57 -1.76 2.10 -5.30
N LEU A 58 -2.93 1.79 -5.82
CA LEU A 58 -3.11 1.06 -7.07
C LEU A 58 -3.60 1.99 -8.18
N PHE A 59 -3.10 1.74 -9.38
CA PHE A 59 -3.41 2.49 -10.58
C PHE A 59 -3.71 1.57 -11.76
N HIS A 60 -4.77 1.89 -12.48
CA HIS A 60 -5.14 1.28 -13.77
C HIS A 60 -5.12 2.37 -14.84
N ASN A 61 -4.32 2.22 -15.90
CA ASN A 61 -4.33 3.13 -17.06
C ASN A 61 -4.30 4.63 -16.70
N ASN A 62 -3.36 5.05 -15.84
CA ASN A 62 -3.19 6.43 -15.35
C ASN A 62 -4.25 6.93 -14.36
N GLU A 63 -5.20 6.09 -13.97
CA GLU A 63 -6.22 6.38 -12.97
C GLU A 63 -5.90 5.66 -11.65
N TYR A 64 -6.10 6.33 -10.52
CA TYR A 64 -6.02 5.72 -9.21
C TYR A 64 -7.31 4.99 -8.91
N VAL A 65 -7.18 3.74 -8.52
CA VAL A 65 -8.32 2.84 -8.32
C VAL A 65 -8.52 2.45 -6.85
N GLY A 66 -7.60 2.85 -5.97
CA GLY A 66 -7.73 2.65 -4.53
C GLY A 66 -6.43 2.29 -3.84
N THR A 67 -6.54 2.03 -2.54
CA THR A 67 -5.47 1.44 -1.73
C THR A 67 -5.72 -0.05 -1.55
N THR A 68 -4.66 -0.78 -1.22
CA THR A 68 -4.75 -2.22 -0.93
C THR A 68 -5.29 -2.51 0.48
N THR A 69 -5.38 -1.49 1.33
CA THR A 69 -5.78 -1.57 2.74
C THR A 69 -6.58 -0.33 3.13
N ILE A 70 -7.50 -0.46 4.09
CA ILE A 70 -8.37 0.64 4.55
C ILE A 70 -7.56 1.62 5.42
N ASP A 71 -6.67 1.11 6.27
CA ASP A 71 -5.76 1.89 7.09
C ASP A 71 -4.31 1.67 6.65
N SER A 72 -3.41 2.58 7.01
CA SER A 72 -1.97 2.33 6.86
C SER A 72 -1.54 1.14 7.73
N PHE A 73 -0.55 0.38 7.26
CA PHE A 73 0.06 -0.71 8.03
C PHE A 73 1.51 -0.39 8.33
N GLY A 74 2.03 -0.87 9.47
CA GLY A 74 3.45 -0.73 9.77
C GLY A 74 4.28 -1.62 8.86
N PHE A 75 5.56 -1.25 8.68
CA PHE A 75 6.57 -2.00 7.94
C PHE A 75 6.37 -1.98 6.42
N GLU A 76 7.48 -2.00 5.69
CA GLU A 76 7.44 -1.97 4.23
C GLU A 76 6.81 -3.26 3.68
N PRO A 77 5.81 -3.20 2.79
CA PRO A 77 5.27 -4.38 2.14
C PRO A 77 6.24 -4.89 1.06
N THR A 78 6.20 -6.19 0.77
CA THR A 78 6.79 -6.71 -0.46
C THR A 78 5.71 -6.77 -1.54
N VAL A 79 5.87 -6.01 -2.63
CA VAL A 79 4.96 -6.06 -3.78
C VAL A 79 5.66 -6.74 -4.95
N VAL A 80 5.05 -7.79 -5.48
CA VAL A 80 5.55 -8.58 -6.60
C VAL A 80 4.58 -8.49 -7.76
N ARG A 81 5.09 -8.12 -8.94
CA ARG A 81 4.30 -8.18 -10.16
C ARG A 81 4.22 -9.62 -10.67
N VAL A 82 3.01 -10.15 -10.79
CA VAL A 82 2.75 -11.47 -11.36
C VAL A 82 2.59 -11.35 -12.89
N ASP A 83 1.76 -10.41 -13.34
CA ASP A 83 1.55 -10.11 -14.76
C ASP A 83 1.15 -8.64 -14.98
N THR A 84 0.52 -8.32 -16.13
CA THR A 84 0.11 -6.94 -16.46
C THR A 84 -1.01 -6.42 -15.56
N SER A 85 -1.89 -7.31 -15.11
CA SER A 85 -3.14 -7.05 -14.39
C SER A 85 -3.11 -7.50 -12.92
N THR A 86 -2.10 -8.28 -12.53
CA THR A 86 -2.04 -8.95 -11.21
C THR A 86 -0.78 -8.61 -10.42
N LEU A 87 -0.96 -8.32 -9.13
CA LEU A 87 0.09 -8.08 -8.13
C LEU A 87 -0.12 -9.00 -6.92
N ASP A 88 0.96 -9.57 -6.41
CA ASP A 88 0.99 -10.22 -5.10
C ASP A 88 1.62 -9.26 -4.08
N ILE A 89 1.01 -9.17 -2.91
CA ILE A 89 1.47 -8.32 -1.82
C ILE A 89 1.63 -9.16 -0.56
N ILE A 90 2.81 -9.03 0.05
CA ILE A 90 3.13 -9.60 1.35
C ILE A 90 3.22 -8.45 2.34
N TYR A 91 2.28 -8.42 3.27
CA TYR A 91 2.27 -7.49 4.38
C TYR A 91 3.02 -8.07 5.57
N HIS A 92 3.83 -7.25 6.22
CA HIS A 92 4.53 -7.61 7.45
C HIS A 92 3.82 -7.00 8.66
N TYR A 93 3.65 -7.78 9.73
CA TYR A 93 3.06 -7.28 10.97
C TYR A 93 3.66 -7.97 12.20
N MET A 94 3.54 -7.33 13.35
CA MET A 94 4.09 -7.87 14.59
C MET A 94 3.24 -9.03 15.13
N LEU A 95 3.92 -10.10 15.54
CA LEU A 95 3.41 -11.13 16.42
C LEU A 95 3.86 -10.88 17.87
N THR A 96 3.26 -11.61 18.81
CA THR A 96 3.65 -11.53 20.22
C THR A 96 5.10 -12.00 20.38
N GLY A 97 5.94 -11.13 20.92
CA GLY A 97 7.37 -11.41 21.14
C GLY A 97 8.30 -10.84 20.07
N ASP A 98 7.76 -10.30 18.97
CA ASP A 98 8.57 -9.59 17.98
C ASP A 98 9.18 -8.31 18.57
N SER A 99 10.40 -7.99 18.11
CA SER A 99 10.95 -6.66 18.33
C SER A 99 10.24 -5.64 17.45
N ASN A 100 10.18 -4.38 17.87
CA ASN A 100 9.49 -3.33 17.14
C ASN A 100 10.01 -3.11 15.70
N ALA A 101 11.25 -3.49 15.39
CA ALA A 101 11.87 -3.26 14.08
C ALA A 101 11.98 -4.54 13.23
N GLN A 102 11.52 -5.69 13.73
CA GLN A 102 11.66 -6.98 13.05
C GLN A 102 10.36 -7.79 13.21
N PRO A 103 9.34 -7.50 12.39
CA PRO A 103 8.10 -8.27 12.38
C PRO A 103 8.34 -9.66 11.80
N SER A 104 7.62 -10.66 12.31
CA SER A 104 7.64 -12.03 11.78
C SER A 104 6.29 -12.49 11.21
N GLY A 105 5.21 -11.73 11.45
CA GLY A 105 3.90 -12.00 10.88
C GLY A 105 3.83 -11.64 9.40
N LEU A 106 3.21 -12.51 8.60
CA LEU A 106 2.98 -12.33 7.16
C LEU A 106 1.50 -12.49 6.83
N ALA A 107 0.99 -11.62 5.96
CA ALA A 107 -0.32 -11.77 5.32
C ALA A 107 -0.14 -11.60 3.81
N HIS A 108 -0.66 -12.55 3.03
CA HIS A 108 -0.48 -12.62 1.59
C HIS A 108 -1.81 -12.34 0.90
N SER A 109 -1.82 -11.35 0.01
CA SER A 109 -3.01 -10.97 -0.75
C SER A 109 -2.64 -10.70 -2.21
N THR A 110 -3.50 -11.14 -3.12
CA THR A 110 -3.38 -10.97 -4.56
C THR A 110 -4.44 -9.96 -5.02
N TYR A 111 -4.00 -9.00 -5.83
CA TYR A 111 -4.83 -7.96 -6.42
C TYR A 111 -4.83 -8.13 -7.93
N THR A 112 -6.01 -8.28 -8.51
CA THR A 112 -6.18 -8.44 -9.96
C THR A 112 -7.17 -7.42 -10.48
N TRP A 113 -6.82 -6.74 -11.57
CA TRP A 113 -7.78 -5.95 -12.33
C TRP A 113 -8.60 -6.85 -13.24
N ASP A 114 -9.93 -6.88 -13.09
CA ASP A 114 -10.81 -7.58 -14.02
C ASP A 114 -11.23 -6.63 -15.17
N PHE A 115 -10.64 -6.84 -16.35
CA PHE A 115 -10.94 -6.05 -17.56
C PHE A 115 -12.39 -6.14 -18.03
N ARG A 116 -13.17 -7.14 -17.61
CA ARG A 116 -14.56 -7.33 -18.05
C ARG A 116 -15.51 -6.51 -17.21
N THR A 117 -15.24 -6.41 -15.91
CA THR A 117 -16.10 -5.67 -14.97
C THR A 117 -15.55 -4.30 -14.64
N ASP A 118 -14.30 -4.02 -15.00
CA ASP A 118 -13.58 -2.78 -14.69
C ASP A 118 -13.49 -2.55 -13.18
N VAL A 119 -13.19 -3.64 -12.46
CA VAL A 119 -13.17 -3.67 -10.99
C VAL A 119 -11.91 -4.40 -10.54
N LEU A 120 -11.30 -3.88 -9.48
CA LEU A 120 -10.22 -4.53 -8.75
C LEU A 120 -10.79 -5.63 -7.84
N SER A 121 -10.29 -6.86 -7.96
CA SER A 121 -10.55 -7.92 -6.99
C SER A 121 -9.37 -8.10 -6.04
N GLU A 122 -9.68 -8.37 -4.78
CA GLU A 122 -8.73 -8.74 -3.72
C GLU A 122 -9.01 -10.18 -3.30
N HIS A 123 -7.95 -10.99 -3.21
CA HIS A 123 -8.03 -12.36 -2.73
C HIS A 123 -6.91 -12.64 -1.73
N GLY A 124 -7.25 -13.23 -0.59
CA GLY A 124 -6.29 -13.70 0.41
C GLY A 124 -6.46 -13.03 1.76
N ASP A 125 -5.33 -12.92 2.46
CA ASP A 125 -5.26 -12.45 3.84
C ASP A 125 -4.71 -11.04 3.90
N LEU A 126 -5.37 -10.21 4.69
CA LEU A 126 -4.90 -8.89 5.06
C LEU A 126 -4.40 -8.93 6.52
N PRO A 127 -3.50 -8.02 6.91
CA PRO A 127 -3.14 -7.87 8.31
C PRO A 127 -4.38 -7.70 9.21
N PRO A 128 -4.29 -8.07 10.50
CA PRO A 128 -5.39 -7.87 11.44
C PRO A 128 -5.91 -6.43 11.42
N GLY A 129 -7.23 -6.26 11.37
CA GLY A 129 -7.89 -4.95 11.36
C GLY A 129 -8.07 -4.30 9.98
N GLN A 130 -7.75 -4.99 8.89
CA GLN A 130 -7.81 -4.46 7.51
C GLN A 130 -8.97 -5.01 6.65
N LYS A 131 -9.96 -5.68 7.25
CA LYS A 131 -11.14 -6.23 6.54
C LYS A 131 -12.33 -5.26 6.57
#